data_AF-A0A9E4AEM4-F1
#
_entry.id   AF-A0A9E4AEM4-F1
#
_cell.length_a   1.000
_cell.length_b   1.000
_cell.length_c   1.000
_cell.angle_alpha   90.00
_cell.angle_beta   90.00
_cell.angle_gamma   90.00
#
_symmetry.space_group_name_H-M   'P 1'
#
loop_
_entity.id
_entity.type
_entity.pdbx_description
1 polymer ?
#
loop_
_entity_poly.entity_id
_entity_poly.type
_entity_poly.pdbx_seq_one_letter_code
_entity_poly.pdbx_strand_id
1 'polypeptide(L)'
;MYSILSGIQGLVNLLFFVAIVGTIGVSWVFADRLHKRHNADFPWGKALAIIGIEVLTMIAFNIFFEIFKANWLWISIVGIIVIFIILSRKKRKYV
;
A
#
# COMPACT_ATOMS: atom_id res chain seq x y z
N MET A 1 -0.91 8.04 22.00
CA MET A 1 -0.34 7.10 21.00
C MET A 1 -1.42 6.33 20.27
N TYR A 2 -2.35 5.64 20.96
CA TYR A 2 -3.46 4.91 20.32
C TYR A 2 -4.31 5.75 19.36
N SER A 3 -4.70 6.98 19.74
CA SER A 3 -5.50 7.88 18.89
C SER A 3 -4.79 8.36 17.62
N ILE A 4 -3.45 8.46 17.64
CA ILE A 4 -2.65 8.88 16.48
C ILE A 4 -2.48 7.69 15.53
N LEU A 5 -2.19 6.50 16.08
CA LEU A 5 -2.08 5.26 15.31
C LEU A 5 -3.42 4.87 14.67
N SER A 6 -4.55 5.05 15.37
CA SER A 6 -5.88 4.84 14.77
C SER A 6 -6.19 5.87 13.68
N GLY A 7 -5.79 7.13 13.85
CA GLY A 7 -5.91 8.16 12.82
C GLY A 7 -5.11 7.84 11.55
N ILE A 8 -3.86 7.37 11.71
CA ILE A 8 -3.02 6.94 10.59
C ILE A 8 -3.64 5.75 9.86
N GLN A 9 -4.16 4.75 10.60
CA GLN A 9 -4.84 3.61 9.99
C GLN A 9 -6.08 4.05 9.20
N GLY A 10 -6.86 5.00 9.73
CA GLY A 10 -8.00 5.58 9.02
C GLY A 10 -7.61 6.28 7.72
N LEU A 11 -6.54 7.08 7.73
CA LEU A 11 -6.03 7.77 6.54
C LEU A 11 -5.53 6.79 5.48
N VAL A 12 -4.80 5.75 5.88
CA VAL A 12 -4.30 4.74 4.93
C VAL A 12 -5.45 3.93 4.33
N ASN A 13 -6.46 3.56 5.13
CA ASN A 13 -7.67 2.90 4.60
C ASN A 13 -8.44 3.81 3.63
N LEU A 14 -8.50 5.11 3.89
CA LEU A 14 -9.07 6.08 2.94
C LEU A 14 -8.27 6.13 1.63
N LEU A 15 -6.93 6.12 1.69
CA LEU A 15 -6.08 6.05 0.50
C LEU A 15 -6.32 4.78 -0.31
N PHE A 16 -6.43 3.63 0.35
CA PHE A 16 -6.78 2.37 -0.33
C PHE A 16 -8.15 2.44 -0.99
N PHE A 17 -9.14 3.01 -0.31
CA PHE A 17 -10.47 3.20 -0.87
C PHE A 17 -10.45 4.10 -2.11
N VAL A 18 -9.75 5.23 -2.05
CA VAL A 18 -9.59 6.14 -3.19
C VAL A 18 -8.85 5.46 -4.34
N ALA A 19 -7.83 4.66 -4.05
CA ALA A 19 -7.11 3.89 -5.07
C ALA A 19 -8.04 2.89 -5.77
N ILE A 20 -8.79 2.09 -5.03
CA ILE A 20 -9.71 1.09 -5.59
C ILE A 20 -10.80 1.76 -6.44
N VAL A 21 -11.44 2.82 -5.92
CA VAL A 21 -12.47 3.57 -6.66
C VAL A 21 -11.87 4.24 -7.90
N GLY A 22 -10.65 4.77 -7.78
CA GLY A 22 -9.90 5.35 -8.90
C GLY A 22 -9.60 4.31 -9.98
N THR A 23 -9.11 3.13 -9.60
CA THR A 23 -8.81 2.03 -10.52
C THR A 23 -10.07 1.55 -11.25
N ILE A 24 -11.21 1.43 -10.54
CA ILE A 24 -12.50 1.11 -11.16
C ILE A 24 -12.95 2.21 -12.12
N GLY A 25 -12.91 3.48 -11.69
CA GLY A 25 -13.34 4.61 -12.48
C GLY A 25 -12.51 4.79 -13.76
N VAL A 26 -11.18 4.71 -13.66
CA VAL A 26 -10.28 4.77 -14.81
C VAL A 26 -10.52 3.60 -15.75
N SER A 27 -10.67 2.37 -15.22
CA SER A 27 -10.95 1.18 -16.02
C SER A 27 -12.26 1.34 -16.81
N TRP A 28 -13.30 1.91 -16.19
CA TRP A 28 -14.59 2.12 -16.85
C TRP A 28 -14.53 3.19 -17.95
N VAL A 29 -13.85 4.31 -17.69
CA VAL A 29 -13.62 5.36 -18.71
C VAL A 29 -12.82 4.81 -19.89
N PHE A 30 -11.80 3.99 -19.62
CA PHE A 30 -11.01 3.35 -20.67
C PHE A 30 -11.84 2.34 -21.46
N ALA A 31 -12.67 1.55 -20.78
CA ALA A 31 -13.57 0.59 -21.42
C ALA A 31 -14.55 1.28 -22.39
N ASP A 32 -15.18 2.37 -21.95
CA ASP A 32 -16.11 3.15 -22.79
C ASP A 32 -15.41 3.75 -24.02
N ARG A 33 -14.19 4.29 -23.85
CA ARG A 33 -13.40 4.82 -24.97
C ARG A 33 -12.96 3.72 -25.94
N LEU A 34 -12.56 2.56 -25.43
CA LEU A 34 -12.09 1.43 -26.23
C LEU A 34 -13.24 0.85 -27.07
N HIS A 35 -14.41 0.70 -26.46
CA HIS A 35 -15.61 0.24 -27.13
C HIS A 35 -16.03 1.23 -28.24
N LYS A 36 -16.08 2.54 -27.94
CA LYS A 36 -16.47 3.57 -28.92
C LYS A 36 -15.51 3.72 -30.10
N ARG A 37 -14.19 3.54 -29.89
CA ARG A 37 -13.18 3.80 -30.94
C ARG A 37 -12.78 2.56 -31.72
N HIS A 38 -12.77 1.40 -31.07
CA HIS A 38 -12.20 0.18 -31.62
C HIS A 38 -13.19 -0.99 -31.62
N ASN A 39 -14.41 -0.82 -31.09
CA ASN A 39 -15.41 -1.87 -30.91
C ASN A 39 -14.84 -3.14 -30.26
N ALA A 40 -13.88 -2.94 -29.34
CA ALA A 40 -13.14 -4.00 -28.68
C ALA A 40 -13.51 -4.08 -27.21
N ASP A 41 -13.53 -5.29 -26.67
CA ASP A 41 -13.83 -5.53 -25.26
C ASP A 41 -12.65 -5.15 -24.37
N PHE A 42 -12.97 -4.49 -23.25
CA PHE A 42 -11.97 -4.15 -22.25
C PHE A 42 -11.54 -5.41 -21.47
N PRO A 43 -10.25 -5.63 -21.20
CA PRO A 43 -9.76 -6.80 -20.48
C PRO A 43 -10.05 -6.70 -18.98
N TRP A 44 -11.32 -6.83 -18.60
CA TRP A 44 -11.81 -6.76 -17.22
C TRP A 44 -11.09 -7.71 -16.26
N GLY A 45 -10.63 -8.88 -16.75
CA GLY A 45 -9.86 -9.82 -15.94
C GLY A 45 -8.57 -9.22 -15.38
N LYS A 46 -7.87 -8.37 -16.15
CA LYS A 46 -6.64 -7.70 -15.67
C LYS A 46 -6.98 -6.60 -14.66
N ALA A 47 -8.04 -5.82 -14.91
CA ALA A 47 -8.49 -4.78 -13.99
C ALA A 47 -8.94 -5.36 -12.65
N LEU A 48 -9.71 -6.45 -12.67
CA LEU A 48 -10.11 -7.18 -11.46
C LEU A 48 -8.93 -7.78 -10.71
N ALA A 49 -7.90 -8.27 -11.41
CA ALA A 49 -6.68 -8.75 -10.77
C ALA A 49 -5.93 -7.62 -10.04
N ILE A 50 -5.85 -6.43 -10.63
CA ILE A 50 -5.25 -5.25 -9.98
C ILE A 50 -6.03 -4.86 -8.74
N ILE A 51 -7.36 -4.75 -8.83
CA ILE A 51 -8.24 -4.45 -7.69
C ILE A 51 -8.08 -5.52 -6.60
N GLY A 52 -7.98 -6.79 -6.98
CA GLY A 52 -7.74 -7.90 -6.06
C GLY A 52 -6.43 -7.74 -5.29
N ILE A 53 -5.35 -7.33 -5.97
CA ILE A 53 -4.05 -7.05 -5.32
C ILE A 53 -4.17 -5.85 -4.36
N GLU A 54 -4.87 -4.78 -4.76
CA GLU A 54 -5.10 -3.61 -3.90
C GLU A 54 -5.83 -4.00 -2.61
N VAL A 55 -6.90 -4.81 -2.72
CA VAL A 55 -7.66 -5.31 -1.58
C VAL A 55 -6.82 -6.23 -0.69
N LEU A 56 -6.06 -7.18 -1.27
CA LEU A 56 -5.15 -8.03 -0.51
C LEU A 56 -4.07 -7.23 0.22
N THR A 57 -3.54 -6.20 -0.44
CA THR A 57 -2.54 -5.30 0.16
C THR A 57 -3.13 -4.49 1.31
N MET A 58 -4.38 -4.03 1.18
CA MET A 58 -5.11 -3.35 2.26
C MET A 58 -5.32 -4.27 3.47
N ILE A 59 -5.71 -5.52 3.25
CA ILE A 59 -5.89 -6.51 4.32
C ILE A 59 -4.55 -6.80 5.01
N ALA A 60 -3.51 -7.08 4.22
CA ALA A 60 -2.17 -7.31 4.73
C ALA A 60 -1.65 -6.11 5.53
N PHE A 61 -1.90 -4.88 5.06
CA PHE A 61 -1.54 -3.66 5.78
C PHE A 61 -2.25 -3.57 7.13
N ASN A 62 -3.56 -3.81 7.19
CA ASN A 62 -4.30 -3.76 8.45
C ASN A 62 -3.79 -4.80 9.47
N ILE A 63 -3.54 -6.05 9.02
CA ILE A 63 -2.96 -7.10 9.86
C ILE A 63 -1.57 -6.70 10.36
N PHE A 64 -0.71 -6.24 9.44
CA PHE A 64 0.63 -5.77 9.78
C PHE A 64 0.58 -4.62 10.80
N PHE A 65 -0.34 -3.67 10.61
CA PHE A 65 -0.47 -2.50 11.47
C PHE A 65 -0.98 -2.85 12.87
N GLU A 66 -1.85 -3.86 13.00
CA GLU A 66 -2.26 -4.40 14.31
C GLU A 66 -1.09 -5.07 15.03
N ILE A 67 -0.33 -5.93 14.33
CA ILE A 67 0.88 -6.56 14.89
C ILE A 67 1.89 -5.50 15.32
N PHE A 68 2.03 -4.45 14.51
CA PHE A 68 2.91 -3.32 14.79
C PHE A 68 2.48 -2.54 16.02
N LYS A 69 1.18 -2.28 16.22
CA LYS A 69 0.68 -1.66 17.46
C LYS A 69 1.02 -2.51 18.69
N ALA A 70 0.87 -3.83 18.59
CA ALA A 70 1.15 -4.74 19.70
C ALA A 70 2.65 -4.85 20.02
N ASN A 71 3.52 -4.74 19.02
CA ASN A 71 4.97 -4.95 19.15
C ASN A 71 5.81 -3.70 18.89
N TRP A 72 5.20 -2.51 18.95
CA TRP A 72 5.81 -1.24 18.54
C TRP A 72 7.20 -1.02 19.16
N LEU A 73 7.37 -1.33 20.45
CA LEU A 73 8.64 -1.17 21.16
C LEU A 73 9.76 -2.03 20.57
N TRP A 74 9.50 -3.33 20.37
CA TRP A 74 10.49 -4.26 19.82
C TRP A 74 10.85 -3.92 18.38
N ILE A 75 9.87 -3.56 17.56
CA ILE A 75 10.08 -3.20 16.15
C ILE A 75 10.89 -1.89 16.06
N SER A 76 10.62 -0.91 16.92
CA SER A 76 11.38 0.33 16.98
C SER A 76 12.83 0.10 17.40
N ILE A 77 13.07 -0.74 18.41
CA ILE A 77 14.42 -1.09 18.87
C ILE A 77 15.22 -1.78 17.76
N VAL A 78 14.63 -2.79 17.10
CA VAL A 78 15.28 -3.49 15.98
C VAL A 78 15.56 -2.53 14.82
N GLY A 79 14.59 -1.67 14.47
CA GLY A 79 14.75 -0.66 13.42
C GLY A 79 15.91 0.29 13.71
N ILE A 80 16.03 0.80 14.94
CA ILE A 80 17.14 1.66 15.37
C ILE A 80 18.47 0.93 15.27
N ILE A 81 18.54 -0.33 15.73
CA ILE A 81 19.77 -1.14 15.66
C ILE A 81 20.18 -1.36 14.21
N VAL A 82 19.25 -1.70 13.31
CA VAL A 82 19.53 -1.90 11.89
C VAL A 82 20.03 -0.61 11.24
N ILE A 83 19.36 0.53 11.48
CA ILE A 83 19.79 1.84 10.98
C ILE A 83 21.19 2.17 11.49
N PHE A 84 21.44 1.95 12.78
CA PHE A 84 22.75 2.18 13.40
C PHE A 84 23.85 1.31 12.76
N ILE A 85 23.57 0.03 12.49
CA ILE A 85 24.50 -0.88 11.81
C ILE A 85 24.78 -0.40 10.38
N ILE A 86 23.75 -0.01 9.63
CA ILE A 86 23.88 0.50 8.24
C ILE A 86 24.73 1.78 8.23
N LEU A 87 24.43 2.74 9.11
CA LEU A 87 25.19 3.98 9.24
C LEU A 87 26.63 3.71 9.67
N SER A 88 26.85 2.79 10.61
CA SER A 88 28.19 2.40 11.07
C SER A 88 29.00 1.70 9.99
N ARG A 89 28.37 0.93 9.10
CA ARG A 89 29.03 0.33 7.93
C ARG A 89 29.38 1.37 6.87
N LYS A 90 28.53 2.39 6.67
CA LYS A 90 28.77 3.47 5.70
C LYS A 90 29.98 4.35 6.07
N LYS A 91 30.26 4.51 7.36
CA LYS A 91 31.42 5.28 7.85
C LYS A 91 32.78 4.59 7.63
N ARG A 92 32.84 3.29 7.31
CA ARG A 92 34.11 2.55 7.11
C ARG A 92 34.65 2.57 5.68
N LYS A 93 34.00 3.26 4.73
CA LYS A 93 34.39 3.33 3.30
C LYS A 93 34.94 4.71 2.86
N TYR A 94 35.44 5.49 3.80
CA TYR A 94 36.27 6.67 3.52
C TYR A 94 37.62 6.48 4.18
N VAL A 95 38.49 5.69 3.54
CA VAL A 95 39.95 5.71 3.70
C VAL A 95 40.51 5.74 2.29
#